data_AF-A0A2U3P1A0-F1
#
_entry.id   AF-A0A2U3P1A0-F1
#
_cell.length_a   1.000
_cell.length_b   1.000
_cell.length_c   1.000
_cell.angle_alpha   90.00
_cell.angle_beta   90.00
_cell.angle_gamma   90.00
#
_symmetry.space_group_name_H-M   'P 1'
#
loop_
_entity.id
_entity.type
_entity.pdbx_description
1 polymer ?
#
loop_
_entity_poly.entity_id
_entity_poly.type
_entity_poly.pdbx_seq_one_letter_code
_entity_poly.pdbx_strand_id
1 'polypeptide(L)'
;MTPVPKDADSAALCEALSVEHSTIYGYGIVSALSPPGVNNLVVDALNQHRQRRDDVIAMLAARKVTAPVAAAGYQLPMLVASGADAARLAARMENDGATAWRAVIEHAETADDRAFASTALTQSAVMAARWNRVLGAWPITTSFPGGNE
;
A
#
# COMPACT_ATOMS: atom_id res chain seq x y z
N MET A 1 -2.31 20.18 -6.91
CA MET A 1 -1.57 19.07 -7.52
C MET A 1 -0.11 19.35 -7.30
N THR A 2 0.57 18.57 -6.46
CA THR A 2 2.01 18.73 -6.19
C THR A 2 2.76 18.37 -7.48
N PRO A 3 3.78 19.15 -7.91
CA PRO A 3 4.51 18.85 -9.13
C PRO A 3 5.24 17.50 -9.01
N VAL A 4 5.13 16.66 -10.04
CA VAL A 4 5.81 15.36 -10.11
C VAL A 4 7.31 15.58 -10.30
N PRO A 5 8.19 14.91 -9.54
CA PRO A 5 9.63 14.96 -9.75
C PRO A 5 10.02 14.55 -11.17
N LYS A 6 11.12 15.11 -11.68
CA LYS A 6 11.61 14.79 -13.03
C LYS A 6 12.44 13.52 -13.08
N ASP A 7 13.03 13.11 -11.97
CA ASP A 7 13.79 11.86 -11.84
C ASP A 7 12.87 10.69 -11.50
N ALA A 8 13.18 9.52 -12.07
CA ALA A 8 12.34 8.33 -11.94
C ALA A 8 12.31 7.76 -10.51
N ASP A 9 13.40 7.87 -9.76
CA ASP A 9 13.49 7.43 -8.35
C ASP A 9 12.49 8.19 -7.46
N SER A 10 12.58 9.53 -7.45
CA SER A 10 11.68 10.36 -6.64
C SER A 10 10.24 10.32 -7.16
N ALA A 11 10.03 10.18 -8.46
CA ALA A 11 8.69 9.99 -9.01
C ALA A 11 8.06 8.69 -8.51
N ALA A 12 8.76 7.56 -8.56
CA ALA A 12 8.28 6.28 -8.04
C ALA A 12 7.99 6.35 -6.53
N LEU A 13 8.85 7.00 -5.74
CA LEU A 13 8.65 7.16 -4.30
C LEU A 13 7.43 8.06 -3.97
N CYS A 14 7.21 9.12 -4.75
CA CYS A 14 6.01 9.96 -4.64
C CYS A 14 4.72 9.22 -4.99
N GLU A 15 4.74 8.39 -6.04
CA GLU A 15 3.59 7.54 -6.40
C GLU A 15 3.30 6.51 -5.31
N ALA A 16 4.33 5.86 -4.76
CA ALA A 16 4.17 4.96 -3.61
C ALA A 16 3.57 5.68 -2.40
N LEU A 17 4.02 6.90 -2.07
CA LEU A 17 3.43 7.69 -0.99
C LEU A 17 1.95 8.02 -1.26
N SER A 18 1.59 8.32 -2.50
CA SER A 18 0.20 8.59 -2.88
C SER A 18 -0.68 7.35 -2.69
N VAL A 19 -0.15 6.16 -3.00
CA VAL A 19 -0.81 4.88 -2.72
C VAL A 19 -0.96 4.67 -1.21
N GLU A 20 0.08 4.91 -0.40
CA GLU A 20 0.01 4.81 1.07
C GLU A 20 -1.10 5.70 1.66
N HIS A 21 -1.23 6.95 1.21
CA HIS A 21 -2.32 7.82 1.65
C HIS A 21 -3.70 7.25 1.32
N SER A 22 -3.89 6.74 0.10
CA SER A 22 -5.15 6.14 -0.34
C SER A 22 -5.48 4.86 0.43
N THR A 23 -4.47 4.03 0.73
CA THR A 23 -4.63 2.79 1.50
C THR A 23 -5.00 3.07 2.94
N ILE A 24 -4.36 4.06 3.59
CA ILE A 24 -4.73 4.50 4.95
C ILE A 24 -6.19 4.98 5.00
N TYR A 25 -6.61 5.76 4.00
CA TYR A 25 -8.01 6.19 3.88
C TYR A 25 -8.95 4.98 3.72
N GLY A 26 -8.64 4.07 2.79
CA GLY A 26 -9.46 2.90 2.52
C GLY A 26 -9.56 1.95 3.72
N TYR A 27 -8.51 1.82 4.54
CA TYR A 27 -8.56 1.06 5.79
C TYR A 27 -9.53 1.63 6.82
N GLY A 28 -9.88 2.93 6.76
CA GLY A 28 -10.98 3.49 7.53
C GLY A 28 -12.33 2.85 7.17
N ILE A 29 -12.59 2.65 5.87
CA ILE A 29 -13.78 1.97 5.37
C ILE A 29 -13.75 0.47 5.72
N VAL A 30 -12.58 -0.17 5.55
CA VAL A 30 -12.38 -1.57 5.95
C VAL A 30 -12.69 -1.74 7.44
N SER A 31 -12.18 -0.85 8.30
CA SER A 31 -12.45 -0.87 9.74
C SER A 31 -13.93 -0.74 10.06
N ALA A 32 -14.65 0.13 9.35
CA ALA A 32 -16.06 0.41 9.63
C ALA A 32 -16.98 -0.77 9.27
N LEU A 33 -16.61 -1.56 8.26
CA LEU A 33 -17.43 -2.67 7.74
C LEU A 33 -16.96 -4.06 8.21
N SER A 34 -15.77 -4.15 8.81
CA SER A 34 -15.20 -5.41 9.26
C SER A 34 -15.85 -5.94 10.55
N PRO A 35 -16.01 -7.26 10.71
CA PRO A 35 -16.44 -7.84 11.97
C PRO A 35 -15.35 -7.68 13.05
N PRO A 36 -15.71 -7.65 14.34
CA PRO A 36 -14.74 -7.44 15.44
C PRO A 36 -13.59 -8.45 15.46
N GLY A 37 -13.79 -9.67 14.95
CA GLY A 37 -12.78 -10.73 14.92
C GLY A 37 -11.54 -10.42 14.08
N VAL A 38 -11.57 -9.40 13.22
CA VAL A 38 -10.40 -8.97 12.42
C VAL A 38 -9.87 -7.59 12.82
N ASN A 39 -10.32 -7.03 13.94
CA ASN A 39 -9.89 -5.69 14.38
C ASN A 39 -8.37 -5.59 14.56
N ASN A 40 -7.73 -6.63 15.10
CA ASN A 40 -6.27 -6.64 15.25
C ASN A 40 -5.56 -6.56 13.89
N LEU A 41 -6.09 -7.23 12.85
CA LEU A 41 -5.52 -7.16 11.50
C LEU A 41 -5.64 -5.75 10.90
N VAL A 42 -6.77 -5.09 11.12
CA VAL A 42 -6.99 -3.70 10.69
C VAL A 42 -6.03 -2.74 11.40
N VAL A 43 -5.85 -2.91 12.72
CA VAL A 43 -4.92 -2.09 13.52
C VAL A 43 -3.48 -2.31 13.08
N ASP A 44 -3.05 -3.57 12.88
CA ASP A 44 -1.73 -3.90 12.36
C ASP A 44 -1.45 -3.18 11.03
N ALA A 45 -2.40 -3.27 10.09
CA ALA A 45 -2.26 -2.65 8.78
C ALA A 45 -2.20 -1.12 8.87
N LEU A 46 -3.12 -0.48 9.60
CA LEU A 46 -3.11 0.98 9.77
C LEU A 46 -1.82 1.49 10.40
N ASN A 47 -1.30 0.80 11.42
CA ASN A 47 -0.05 1.19 12.06
C ASN A 47 1.14 1.05 11.09
N GLN A 48 1.20 -0.07 10.35
CA GLN A 48 2.25 -0.31 9.36
C GLN A 48 2.23 0.75 8.24
N HIS A 49 1.08 1.04 7.65
CA HIS A 49 0.98 2.04 6.59
C HIS A 49 1.27 3.46 7.07
N ARG A 50 0.81 3.84 8.28
CA ARG A 50 1.10 5.16 8.84
C ARG A 50 2.59 5.34 9.11
N GLN A 51 3.24 4.35 9.70
CA GLN A 51 4.69 4.38 9.90
C GLN A 51 5.41 4.52 8.56
N ARG A 52 5.06 3.67 7.58
CA ARG A 52 5.69 3.70 6.25
C ARG A 52 5.49 5.03 5.54
N ARG A 53 4.29 5.61 5.60
CA ARG A 53 3.99 6.95 5.06
C ARG A 53 4.90 8.01 5.68
N ASP A 54 5.04 7.99 7.01
CA ASP A 54 5.84 8.98 7.73
C ASP A 54 7.33 8.85 7.40
N ASP A 55 7.83 7.63 7.29
CA ASP A 55 9.20 7.34 6.84
C ASP A 55 9.45 7.86 5.42
N VAL A 56 8.51 7.64 4.50
CA VAL A 56 8.63 8.09 3.10
C VAL A 56 8.57 9.62 3.00
N ILE A 57 7.74 10.28 3.81
CA ILE A 57 7.74 11.75 3.90
C ILE A 57 9.13 12.25 4.34
N ALA A 58 9.76 11.57 5.32
CA ALA A 58 11.11 11.92 5.75
C ALA A 58 12.15 11.67 4.66
N MET A 59 12.06 10.55 3.92
CA MET A 59 12.94 10.25 2.78
C MET A 59 12.84 11.33 1.68
N LEU A 60 11.61 11.71 1.30
CA LEU A 60 11.39 12.77 0.31
C LEU A 60 11.89 14.13 0.79
N ALA A 61 11.70 14.44 2.07
CA ALA A 61 12.25 15.66 2.68
C ALA A 61 13.80 15.68 2.64
N ALA A 62 14.46 14.56 2.93
CA ALA A 62 15.91 14.42 2.81
C ALA A 62 16.40 14.63 1.37
N ARG A 63 15.60 14.21 0.38
CA ARG A 63 15.83 14.46 -1.06
C ARG A 63 15.45 15.87 -1.52
N LYS A 64 14.94 16.73 -0.62
CA LYS A 64 14.39 18.07 -0.92
C LYS A 64 13.23 18.03 -1.93
N VAL A 65 12.50 16.93 -1.97
CA VAL A 65 11.30 16.74 -2.78
C VAL A 65 10.07 17.05 -1.92
N THR A 66 9.12 17.83 -2.46
CA THR A 66 7.87 18.12 -1.76
C THR A 66 6.99 16.87 -1.80
N ALA A 67 6.74 16.27 -0.63
CA ALA A 67 5.93 15.08 -0.51
C ALA A 67 4.47 15.32 -0.94
N PRO A 68 3.86 14.43 -1.73
CA PRO A 68 2.42 14.40 -1.95
C PRO A 68 1.65 14.40 -0.62
N VAL A 69 0.65 15.27 -0.52
CA VAL A 69 -0.26 15.35 0.63
C VAL A 69 -1.49 14.49 0.38
N ALA A 70 -2.07 13.95 1.44
CA ALA A 70 -3.33 13.21 1.35
C ALA A 70 -4.46 14.09 0.80
N ALA A 71 -5.29 13.53 -0.07
CA ALA A 71 -6.54 14.15 -0.48
C ALA A 71 -7.57 14.06 0.65
N ALA A 72 -8.57 14.94 0.63
CA ALA A 72 -9.68 14.92 1.59
C ALA A 72 -10.58 13.67 1.44
N GLY A 73 -10.55 13.02 0.26
CA GLY A 73 -11.27 11.80 -0.02
C GLY A 73 -10.74 11.11 -1.28
N TYR A 74 -10.99 9.81 -1.37
CA TYR A 74 -10.53 8.97 -2.48
C TYR A 74 -11.71 8.17 -3.04
N GLN A 75 -11.72 8.02 -4.37
CA GLN A 75 -12.62 7.07 -5.02
C GLN A 75 -12.10 5.65 -4.76
N LEU A 76 -12.94 4.80 -4.17
CA LEU A 76 -12.59 3.40 -3.94
C LEU A 76 -12.55 2.62 -5.26
N PRO A 77 -11.65 1.63 -5.39
CA PRO A 77 -11.50 0.82 -6.61
C PRO A 77 -12.68 -0.14 -6.85
N MET A 78 -13.58 -0.28 -5.88
CA MET A 78 -14.79 -1.11 -5.95
C MET A 78 -15.86 -0.58 -4.99
N LEU A 79 -17.11 -0.97 -5.22
CA LEU A 79 -18.19 -0.75 -4.26
C LEU A 79 -18.01 -1.67 -3.04
N VAL A 80 -18.27 -1.14 -1.85
CA VAL A 80 -18.06 -1.86 -0.58
C VAL A 80 -19.30 -1.69 0.29
N ALA A 81 -20.04 -2.78 0.51
CA ALA A 81 -21.29 -2.75 1.27
C ALA A 81 -21.36 -3.85 2.35
N SER A 82 -20.33 -4.67 2.49
CA SER A 82 -20.28 -5.79 3.42
C SER A 82 -18.88 -6.00 3.99
N GLY A 83 -18.76 -6.77 5.08
CA GLY A 83 -17.46 -7.18 5.62
C GLY A 83 -16.64 -8.02 4.63
N ALA A 84 -17.29 -8.80 3.75
CA ALA A 84 -16.60 -9.52 2.69
C ALA A 84 -16.06 -8.57 1.60
N ASP A 85 -16.80 -7.51 1.26
CA ASP A 85 -16.28 -6.48 0.35
C ASP A 85 -15.13 -5.72 0.99
N ALA A 86 -15.18 -5.46 2.29
CA ALA A 86 -14.11 -4.79 3.02
C ALA A 86 -12.80 -5.60 2.98
N ALA A 87 -12.88 -6.91 3.19
CA ALA A 87 -11.72 -7.79 3.06
C ALA A 87 -11.18 -7.87 1.61
N ARG A 88 -12.07 -7.83 0.59
CA ARG A 88 -11.65 -7.73 -0.83
C ARG A 88 -10.98 -6.40 -1.14
N LEU A 89 -11.53 -5.29 -0.62
CA LEU A 89 -10.93 -3.97 -0.75
C LEU A 89 -9.54 -3.95 -0.13
N ALA A 90 -9.40 -4.47 1.09
CA ALA A 90 -8.11 -4.56 1.77
C ALA A 90 -7.09 -5.34 0.92
N ALA A 91 -7.40 -6.56 0.51
CA ALA A 91 -6.52 -7.36 -0.35
C ALA A 91 -6.15 -6.63 -1.65
N ARG A 92 -7.09 -5.90 -2.27
CA ARG A 92 -6.83 -5.11 -3.47
C ARG A 92 -5.85 -3.97 -3.22
N MET A 93 -6.07 -3.16 -2.17
CA MET A 93 -5.19 -2.04 -1.83
C MET A 93 -3.77 -2.51 -1.50
N GLU A 94 -3.63 -3.65 -0.83
CA GLU A 94 -2.32 -4.24 -0.53
C GLU A 94 -1.58 -4.71 -1.80
N ASN A 95 -2.31 -5.26 -2.78
CA ASN A 95 -1.73 -5.63 -4.08
C ASN A 95 -1.33 -4.40 -4.91
N ASP A 96 -2.12 -3.33 -4.87
CA ASP A 96 -1.79 -2.05 -5.50
C ASP A 96 -0.53 -1.45 -4.83
N GLY A 97 -0.45 -1.51 -3.49
CA GLY A 97 0.73 -1.14 -2.72
C GLY A 97 1.98 -1.95 -3.10
N ALA A 98 1.87 -3.28 -3.16
CA ALA A 98 2.98 -4.14 -3.60
C ALA A 98 3.46 -3.79 -5.02
N THR A 99 2.57 -3.34 -5.90
CA THR A 99 2.92 -2.90 -7.24
C THR A 99 3.65 -1.56 -7.24
N ALA A 100 3.19 -0.59 -6.45
CA ALA A 100 3.89 0.68 -6.30
C ALA A 100 5.29 0.51 -5.70
N TRP A 101 5.42 -0.34 -4.67
CA TRP A 101 6.71 -0.63 -4.05
C TRP A 101 7.68 -1.36 -4.97
N ARG A 102 7.18 -2.19 -5.90
CA ARG A 102 8.02 -2.79 -6.95
C ARG A 102 8.61 -1.74 -7.88
N ALA A 103 7.83 -0.75 -8.30
CA ALA A 103 8.32 0.35 -9.12
C ALA A 103 9.42 1.16 -8.41
N VAL A 104 9.31 1.35 -7.08
CA VAL A 104 10.39 1.97 -6.30
C VAL A 104 11.66 1.11 -6.34
N ILE A 105 11.57 -0.22 -6.22
CA ILE A 105 12.73 -1.11 -6.33
C ILE A 105 13.42 -0.99 -7.70
N GLU A 106 12.63 -0.89 -8.77
CA GLU A 106 13.11 -0.78 -10.16
C GLU A 106 13.85 0.54 -10.42
N HIS A 107 13.45 1.63 -9.76
CA HIS A 107 13.99 2.97 -10.02
C HIS A 107 14.93 3.50 -8.94
N ALA A 108 14.95 2.92 -7.73
CA ALA A 108 15.76 3.42 -6.63
C ALA A 108 17.26 3.32 -6.92
N GLU A 109 17.96 4.45 -6.77
CA GLU A 109 19.39 4.56 -7.08
C GLU A 109 20.26 3.93 -5.97
N THR A 110 19.81 4.02 -4.72
CA THR A 110 20.57 3.53 -3.55
C THR A 110 20.15 2.13 -3.12
N ALA A 111 21.08 1.39 -2.50
CA ALA A 111 20.77 0.06 -1.95
C ALA A 111 19.82 0.14 -0.74
N ASP A 112 19.94 1.19 0.07
CA ASP A 112 19.10 1.39 1.26
C ASP A 112 17.63 1.65 0.86
N ASP A 113 17.40 2.48 -0.15
CA ASP A 113 16.04 2.76 -0.64
C ASP A 113 15.42 1.51 -1.30
N ARG A 114 16.22 0.72 -2.04
CA ARG A 114 15.77 -0.58 -2.58
C ARG A 114 15.42 -1.56 -1.46
N ALA A 115 16.20 -1.60 -0.38
CA ALA A 115 15.93 -2.48 0.77
C ALA A 115 14.66 -2.07 1.52
N PHE A 116 14.46 -0.76 1.71
CA PHE A 116 13.22 -0.20 2.26
C PHE A 116 12.01 -0.58 1.40
N ALA A 117 12.10 -0.36 0.08
CA ALA A 117 11.01 -0.69 -0.85
C ALA A 117 10.71 -2.19 -0.91
N SER A 118 11.74 -3.05 -0.88
CA SER A 118 11.58 -4.51 -0.80
C SER A 118 10.86 -4.95 0.48
N THR A 119 11.18 -4.31 1.61
CA THR A 119 10.49 -4.55 2.88
C THR A 119 9.02 -4.16 2.78
N ALA A 120 8.73 -2.97 2.25
CA ALA A 120 7.37 -2.48 2.06
C ALA A 120 6.54 -3.34 1.10
N LEU A 121 7.13 -3.79 -0.02
CA LEU A 121 6.52 -4.73 -0.94
C LEU A 121 6.15 -6.04 -0.24
N THR A 122 7.11 -6.62 0.50
CA THR A 122 6.92 -7.90 1.19
C THR A 122 5.82 -7.79 2.24
N GLN A 123 5.83 -6.73 3.03
CA GLN A 123 4.80 -6.46 4.02
C GLN A 123 3.40 -6.34 3.39
N SER A 124 3.28 -5.60 2.28
CA SER A 124 2.02 -5.44 1.56
C SER A 124 1.52 -6.79 1.02
N ALA A 125 2.40 -7.59 0.40
CA ALA A 125 2.06 -8.92 -0.09
C ALA A 125 1.61 -9.88 1.04
N VAL A 126 2.27 -9.84 2.20
CA VAL A 126 1.86 -10.62 3.38
C VAL A 126 0.50 -10.17 3.90
N MET A 127 0.24 -8.87 3.92
CA MET A 127 -1.04 -8.33 4.37
C MET A 127 -2.18 -8.73 3.41
N ALA A 128 -1.96 -8.67 2.09
CA ALA A 128 -2.89 -9.18 1.08
C ALA A 128 -3.23 -10.66 1.33
N ALA A 129 -2.23 -11.49 1.60
CA ALA A 129 -2.43 -12.91 1.89
C ALA A 129 -3.22 -13.15 3.19
N ARG A 130 -2.99 -12.33 4.23
CA ARG A 130 -3.78 -12.37 5.48
C ARG A 130 -5.26 -12.05 5.21
N TRP A 131 -5.55 -11.05 4.38
CA TRP A 131 -6.93 -10.69 4.00
C TRP A 131 -7.59 -11.74 3.10
N ASN A 132 -6.86 -12.35 2.17
CA ASN A 132 -7.37 -13.48 1.38
C ASN A 132 -7.75 -14.68 2.25
N ARG A 133 -6.98 -14.94 3.32
CA ARG A 133 -7.34 -15.96 4.32
C ARG A 133 -8.64 -15.63 5.04
N VAL A 134 -8.86 -14.36 5.40
CA VAL A 134 -10.14 -13.90 5.98
C VAL A 134 -11.32 -14.16 5.04
N LEU A 135 -11.12 -13.99 3.73
CA LEU A 135 -12.13 -14.26 2.71
C LEU A 135 -12.40 -15.76 2.48
N GLY A 136 -11.54 -16.66 2.98
CA GLY A 136 -11.53 -18.05 2.54
C GLY A 136 -11.22 -18.23 1.04
N ALA A 137 -10.61 -17.22 0.41
CA ALA A 137 -10.33 -17.22 -1.02
C ALA A 137 -9.14 -18.15 -1.35
N TRP A 138 -9.29 -18.95 -2.40
CA TRP A 138 -8.24 -19.82 -2.93
C TRP A 138 -7.90 -19.43 -4.38
N PRO A 139 -6.60 -19.37 -4.77
CA PRO A 139 -5.43 -19.51 -3.90
C PRO A 139 -5.22 -18.28 -3.01
N ILE A 140 -4.69 -18.49 -1.79
CA ILE A 140 -4.48 -17.43 -0.79
C ILE A 140 -3.45 -16.38 -1.28
N THR A 141 -2.55 -16.80 -2.17
CA THR A 141 -1.52 -15.96 -2.81
C THR A 141 -1.65 -16.07 -4.32
N THR A 142 -1.57 -14.94 -5.03
CA THR A 142 -1.34 -14.94 -6.48
C THR A 142 0.14 -15.17 -6.76
N SER A 143 0.47 -15.83 -7.88
CA SER A 143 1.86 -15.95 -8.33
C SER A 143 2.51 -14.57 -8.46
N PHE A 144 3.81 -14.51 -8.19
CA PHE A 144 4.60 -13.32 -8.46
C PHE A 144 4.51 -12.99 -9.97
N PRO A 145 4.32 -11.71 -10.36
CA PRO A 145 4.36 -11.33 -11.77
C PRO A 145 5.66 -11.83 -12.42
N GLY A 146 5.55 -12.56 -13.54
CA GLY A 146 6.68 -13.23 -14.21
C GLY A 146 6.79 -14.75 -14.00
N GLY A 147 5.88 -15.36 -13.22
CA GLY A 147 5.89 -16.80 -12.92
C GLY A 147 5.11 -17.71 -13.87
N ASN A 148 4.63 -17.21 -15.02
CA ASN A 148 3.84 -18.01 -15.97
C ASN A 148 4.40 -17.90 -17.41
N GLU A 149 5.69 -18.14 -17.58
CA GLU A 149 6.25 -18.64 -18.86
C GLU A 149 6.67 -20.11 -18.70
#